data_AF-A0AAF0EDD7-F1
#
_entry.id   AF-A0AAF0EDD7-F1
#
_cell.length_a   1.000
_cell.length_b   1.000
_cell.length_c   1.000
_cell.angle_alpha   90.00
_cell.angle_beta   90.00
_cell.angle_gamma   90.00
#
_symmetry.space_group_name_H-M   'P 1'
#
loop_
_entity.id
_entity.type
_entity.pdbx_description
1 polymer ?
#
loop_
_entity_poly.entity_id
_entity_poly.type
_entity_poly.pdbx_seq_one_letter_code
_entity_poly.pdbx_strand_id
1 'polypeptide(L)'
;MERTCKELEAMHPGIFVYAVALQPSVWRDRRASFWGHVPTQVEQVHAQLQRVPELQHGFDAMGFSQGGQFLRAYVERFNDPPVRRLITFGSQHMGITDLPACGDHDPVCRAVHSSLATHVYSDYAQHHIVTAQYFRDTRTLEQFALYHAKNTFLRDINNEGPEKNATYKAHMLQLESFIMVQFDEDITVIPNNSSWFEAYADPVPDALPAPTTVPLRASALYRDDWIGLRELDRRGALVFLTS
;
A
#
# COMPACT_ATOMS: atom_id res chain seq x y z
N MET A 1 8.24 9.36 -12.99
CA MET A 1 6.97 9.20 -13.70
C MET A 1 7.11 9.53 -15.18
N GLU A 2 7.39 10.78 -15.58
CA GLU A 2 7.52 11.15 -17.01
C GLU A 2 8.47 10.26 -17.82
N ARG A 3 9.62 9.90 -17.25
CA ARG A 3 10.58 8.98 -17.88
C ARG A 3 9.96 7.60 -18.12
N THR A 4 9.33 7.03 -17.11
CA THR A 4 8.67 5.72 -17.18
C THR A 4 7.57 5.70 -18.24
N CYS A 5 6.74 6.75 -18.32
CA CYS A 5 5.71 6.86 -19.35
C CYS A 5 6.31 6.84 -20.76
N LYS A 6 7.38 7.63 -20.99
CA LYS A 6 8.09 7.65 -22.28
C LYS A 6 8.73 6.31 -22.64
N GLU A 7 9.30 5.62 -21.66
CA GLU A 7 9.88 4.29 -21.87
C GLU A 7 8.79 3.26 -22.25
N LEU A 8 7.62 3.29 -21.59
CA LEU A 8 6.49 2.43 -21.93
C LEU A 8 5.96 2.70 -23.35
N GLU A 9 5.79 3.96 -23.72
CA GLU A 9 5.35 4.38 -25.06
C GLU A 9 6.36 3.95 -26.14
N ALA A 10 7.66 4.00 -25.84
CA ALA A 10 8.71 3.55 -26.75
C ALA A 10 8.74 2.02 -26.92
N MET A 11 8.53 1.27 -25.83
CA MET A 11 8.51 -0.21 -25.86
C MET A 11 7.23 -0.77 -26.50
N HIS A 12 6.10 -0.05 -26.36
CA HIS A 12 4.79 -0.49 -26.83
C HIS A 12 4.11 0.60 -27.67
N PRO A 13 4.47 0.74 -28.97
CA PRO A 13 3.86 1.74 -29.83
C PRO A 13 2.33 1.62 -29.89
N GLY A 14 1.63 2.73 -29.62
CA GLY A 14 0.17 2.79 -29.61
C GLY A 14 -0.48 2.49 -28.24
N ILE A 15 0.32 2.21 -27.21
CA ILE A 15 -0.19 2.14 -25.83
C ILE A 15 -0.66 3.53 -25.37
N PHE A 16 -1.77 3.58 -24.65
CA PHE A 16 -2.22 4.77 -23.95
C PHE A 16 -1.74 4.71 -22.48
N VAL A 17 -0.96 5.70 -22.05
CA VAL A 17 -0.45 5.77 -20.67
C VAL A 17 -1.10 6.92 -19.94
N TYR A 18 -1.80 6.61 -18.85
CA TYR A 18 -2.39 7.61 -17.95
C TYR A 18 -1.59 7.72 -16.66
N ALA A 19 -0.93 8.86 -16.45
CA ALA A 19 -0.25 9.17 -15.20
C ALA A 19 -1.23 9.85 -14.23
N VAL A 20 -1.59 9.15 -13.15
CA VAL A 20 -2.45 9.68 -12.10
C VAL A 20 -1.80 10.92 -11.46
N ALA A 21 -2.59 11.99 -11.31
CA ALA A 21 -2.19 13.20 -10.60
C ALA A 21 -3.31 13.63 -9.64
N LEU A 22 -2.99 13.77 -8.36
CA LEU A 22 -3.91 14.22 -7.33
C LEU A 22 -4.16 15.73 -7.38
N GLN A 23 -3.21 16.49 -7.96
CA GLN A 23 -3.30 17.94 -8.08
C GLN A 23 -2.81 18.44 -9.46
N PRO A 24 -3.33 19.58 -9.96
CA PRO A 24 -2.93 20.11 -11.28
C PRO A 24 -1.47 20.58 -11.40
N SER A 25 -0.80 20.82 -10.27
CA SER A 25 0.58 21.32 -10.23
C SER A 25 1.51 20.26 -9.68
N VAL A 26 2.63 20.00 -10.37
CA VAL A 26 3.66 19.02 -9.97
C VAL A 26 4.11 19.21 -8.51
N TRP A 27 4.26 20.45 -8.05
CA TRP A 27 4.65 20.72 -6.66
C TRP A 27 3.55 20.35 -5.66
N ARG A 28 2.28 20.69 -5.98
CA ARG A 28 1.14 20.35 -5.11
C ARG A 28 0.91 18.84 -5.07
N ASP A 29 1.12 18.17 -6.19
CA ASP A 29 1.00 16.72 -6.34
C ASP A 29 2.08 16.00 -5.52
N ARG A 30 3.34 16.47 -5.60
CA ARG A 30 4.40 16.02 -4.70
C ARG A 30 4.10 16.27 -3.24
N ARG A 31 3.45 17.39 -2.89
CA ARG A 31 3.07 17.63 -1.49
C ARG A 31 1.97 16.68 -1.04
N ALA A 32 1.03 16.35 -1.92
CA ALA A 32 -0.06 15.42 -1.64
C ALA A 32 0.40 13.99 -1.36
N SER A 33 1.59 13.59 -1.82
CA SER A 33 2.18 12.28 -1.47
C SER A 33 2.63 12.17 -0.01
N PHE A 34 2.80 13.30 0.69
CA PHE A 34 3.23 13.34 2.09
C PHE A 34 2.12 13.87 3.02
N TRP A 35 1.37 14.89 2.58
CA TRP A 35 0.27 15.50 3.33
C TRP A 35 -1.07 15.28 2.64
N GLY A 36 -1.99 14.58 3.30
CA GLY A 36 -3.32 14.31 2.79
C GLY A 36 -4.01 13.13 3.48
N HIS A 37 -5.25 12.89 3.07
CA HIS A 37 -6.07 11.76 3.51
C HIS A 37 -6.17 10.74 2.37
N VAL A 38 -5.51 9.59 2.51
CA VAL A 38 -5.38 8.56 1.48
C VAL A 38 -6.74 8.00 1.03
N PRO A 39 -7.71 7.68 1.93
CA PRO A 39 -9.06 7.30 1.51
C PRO A 39 -9.68 8.28 0.51
N THR A 40 -9.58 9.58 0.77
CA THR A 40 -10.10 10.62 -0.13
C THR A 40 -9.28 10.72 -1.41
N GLN A 41 -7.96 10.49 -1.37
CA GLN A 41 -7.15 10.41 -2.59
C GLN A 41 -7.58 9.25 -3.49
N VAL A 42 -7.88 8.08 -2.92
CA VAL A 42 -8.36 6.91 -3.68
C VAL A 42 -9.72 7.21 -4.33
N GLU A 43 -10.64 7.87 -3.63
CA GLU A 43 -11.92 8.33 -4.19
C GLU A 43 -11.72 9.33 -5.34
N GLN A 44 -10.79 10.28 -5.18
CA GLN A 44 -10.45 11.23 -6.24
C GLN A 44 -9.90 10.52 -7.47
N VAL A 45 -9.01 9.54 -7.29
CA VAL A 45 -8.46 8.72 -8.38
C VAL A 45 -9.58 7.94 -9.06
N HIS A 46 -10.49 7.30 -8.32
CA HIS A 46 -11.64 6.64 -8.92
C HIS A 46 -12.47 7.59 -9.80
N ALA A 47 -12.80 8.78 -9.30
CA ALA A 47 -13.53 9.77 -10.09
C ALA A 47 -12.74 10.27 -11.32
N GLN A 48 -11.40 10.33 -11.24
CA GLN A 48 -10.56 10.67 -12.39
C GLN A 48 -10.60 9.57 -13.45
N LEU A 49 -10.39 8.31 -13.07
CA LEU A 49 -10.34 7.17 -13.99
C LEU A 49 -11.68 6.95 -14.72
N GLN A 50 -12.80 7.22 -14.07
CA GLN A 50 -14.14 7.24 -14.68
C GLN A 50 -14.29 8.23 -15.85
N ARG A 51 -13.43 9.26 -15.93
CA ARG A 51 -13.48 10.28 -16.99
C ARG A 51 -12.50 10.01 -18.13
N VAL A 52 -11.80 8.88 -18.13
CA VAL A 52 -10.82 8.51 -19.16
C VAL A 52 -11.44 7.42 -20.04
N PRO A 53 -11.92 7.76 -21.26
CA PRO A 53 -12.60 6.81 -22.14
C PRO A 53 -11.75 5.56 -22.47
N GLU A 54 -10.44 5.74 -22.62
CA GLU A 54 -9.48 4.69 -22.96
C GLU A 54 -9.38 3.60 -21.87
N LEU A 55 -9.75 3.91 -20.63
CA LEU A 55 -9.65 2.98 -19.49
C LEU A 55 -10.95 2.19 -19.25
N GLN A 56 -12.07 2.58 -19.87
CA GLN A 56 -13.41 2.03 -19.55
C GLN A 56 -13.57 0.54 -19.85
N HIS A 57 -12.75 0.01 -20.76
CA HIS A 57 -12.75 -1.42 -21.12
C HIS A 57 -11.74 -2.24 -20.31
N GLY A 58 -11.13 -1.62 -19.30
CA GLY A 58 -10.15 -2.20 -18.40
C GLY A 58 -8.71 -1.94 -18.80
N PHE A 59 -7.84 -1.85 -17.81
CA PHE A 59 -6.47 -1.36 -17.95
C PHE A 59 -5.52 -2.07 -16.99
N ASP A 60 -4.21 -2.00 -17.26
CA ASP A 60 -3.18 -2.45 -16.33
C ASP A 60 -2.73 -1.26 -15.46
N ALA A 61 -2.54 -1.51 -14.17
CA ALA A 61 -2.21 -0.51 -13.17
C ALA A 61 -0.79 -0.75 -12.63
N MET A 62 0.01 0.33 -12.55
CA MET A 62 1.39 0.28 -12.06
C MET A 62 1.61 1.26 -10.92
N GLY A 63 2.02 0.75 -9.75
CA GLY A 63 2.25 1.56 -8.56
C GLY A 63 3.68 1.46 -8.05
N PHE A 64 4.25 2.59 -7.65
CA PHE A 64 5.60 2.68 -7.10
C PHE A 64 5.55 3.07 -5.63
N SER A 65 6.31 2.36 -4.79
CA SER A 65 6.34 2.55 -3.34
C SER A 65 4.92 2.60 -2.78
N GLN A 66 4.54 3.62 -2.00
CA GLN A 66 3.18 3.78 -1.46
C GLN A 66 2.07 3.74 -2.52
N GLY A 67 2.36 4.14 -3.77
CA GLY A 67 1.38 4.16 -4.87
C GLY A 67 0.82 2.77 -5.20
N GLY A 68 1.56 1.69 -4.93
CA GLY A 68 1.04 0.34 -5.16
C GLY A 68 -0.03 -0.08 -4.17
N GLN A 69 0.10 0.24 -2.87
CA GLN A 69 -1.02 -0.02 -1.95
C GLN A 69 -2.21 0.94 -2.15
N PHE A 70 -1.99 2.11 -2.75
CA PHE A 70 -3.08 3.02 -3.11
C PHE A 70 -3.87 2.49 -4.31
N LEU A 71 -3.19 1.95 -5.32
CA LEU A 71 -3.86 1.28 -6.44
C LEU A 71 -4.52 -0.03 -6.00
N ARG A 72 -3.92 -0.79 -5.06
CA ARG A 72 -4.58 -1.92 -4.42
C ARG A 72 -5.88 -1.47 -3.72
N ALA A 73 -5.84 -0.39 -2.96
CA ALA A 73 -7.03 0.17 -2.33
C ALA A 73 -8.10 0.58 -3.35
N TYR A 74 -7.71 1.11 -4.51
CA TYR A 74 -8.64 1.40 -5.61
C TYR A 74 -9.32 0.13 -6.14
N VAL A 75 -8.55 -0.94 -6.37
CA VAL A 75 -9.09 -2.25 -6.79
C VAL A 75 -10.07 -2.75 -5.73
N GLU A 76 -9.67 -2.84 -4.47
CA GLU A 76 -10.52 -3.36 -3.40
C GLU A 76 -11.82 -2.56 -3.24
N ARG A 77 -11.74 -1.22 -3.24
CA ARG A 77 -12.89 -0.36 -2.95
C ARG A 77 -13.83 -0.15 -4.13
N PHE A 78 -13.31 -0.13 -5.36
CA PHE A 78 -14.08 0.30 -6.54
C PHE A 78 -13.95 -0.67 -7.73
N ASN A 79 -12.73 -1.00 -8.14
CA ASN A 79 -12.40 -1.70 -9.41
C ASN A 79 -13.28 -1.33 -10.61
N ASP A 80 -13.62 -0.05 -10.74
CA ASP A 80 -14.43 0.49 -11.81
C ASP A 80 -13.84 1.85 -12.26
N PRO A 81 -13.32 2.00 -13.49
CA PRO A 81 -13.12 0.93 -14.48
C PRO A 81 -12.22 -0.22 -14.00
N PRO A 82 -12.34 -1.44 -14.57
CA PRO A 82 -11.69 -2.62 -14.03
C PRO A 82 -10.18 -2.67 -14.29
N VAL A 83 -9.39 -2.93 -13.25
CA VAL A 83 -7.97 -3.27 -13.38
C VAL A 83 -7.84 -4.73 -13.80
N ARG A 84 -7.03 -5.00 -14.83
CA ARG A 84 -6.68 -6.35 -15.28
C ARG A 84 -5.45 -6.85 -14.55
N ARG A 85 -4.31 -6.18 -14.68
CA ARG A 85 -3.07 -6.50 -13.95
C ARG A 85 -2.71 -5.37 -13.01
N LEU A 86 -2.40 -5.71 -11.76
CA LEU A 86 -1.81 -4.78 -10.80
C LEU A 86 -0.33 -5.11 -10.63
N ILE A 87 0.55 -4.15 -10.93
CA ILE A 87 2.00 -4.28 -10.80
C ILE A 87 2.47 -3.29 -9.74
N THR A 88 3.14 -3.78 -8.69
CA THR A 88 3.63 -2.93 -7.60
C THR A 88 5.14 -3.06 -7.44
N PHE A 89 5.81 -1.92 -7.24
CA PHE A 89 7.26 -1.83 -7.12
C PHE A 89 7.64 -1.30 -5.74
N GLY A 90 8.19 -2.15 -4.88
CA GLY A 90 8.65 -1.77 -3.54
C GLY A 90 7.52 -1.26 -2.63
N SER A 91 6.28 -1.67 -2.87
CA SER A 91 5.11 -1.21 -2.10
C SER A 91 5.07 -1.79 -0.70
N GLN A 92 4.36 -1.16 0.23
CA GLN A 92 4.31 -1.58 1.64
C GLN A 92 2.93 -2.16 1.93
N HIS A 93 2.64 -3.34 1.39
CA HIS A 93 1.30 -3.89 1.44
C HIS A 93 0.82 -4.25 2.85
N MET A 94 1.74 -4.53 3.79
CA MET A 94 1.46 -4.66 5.22
C MET A 94 1.85 -3.43 6.03
N GLY A 95 2.09 -2.30 5.36
CA GLY A 95 2.54 -1.07 5.97
C GLY A 95 4.01 -1.10 6.37
N ILE A 96 4.38 -0.12 7.19
CA ILE A 96 5.72 0.02 7.78
C ILE A 96 5.59 0.08 9.30
N THR A 97 6.61 -0.43 10.00
CA THR A 97 6.70 -0.38 11.47
C THR A 97 7.76 0.62 11.92
N ASP A 98 8.56 1.13 10.99
CA ASP A 98 9.51 2.21 11.23
C ASP A 98 9.51 3.19 10.05
N LEU A 99 9.90 4.43 10.32
CA LEU A 99 10.06 5.44 9.30
C LEU A 99 11.47 5.34 8.68
N PRO A 100 11.68 5.77 7.43
CA PRO A 100 13.00 5.67 6.78
C PRO A 100 14.14 6.25 7.61
N ALA A 101 15.34 5.68 7.56
CA ALA A 101 16.45 6.22 8.34
C ALA A 101 16.70 7.71 8.02
N CYS A 102 16.71 8.55 9.06
CA CYS A 102 17.15 9.94 8.92
C CYS A 102 18.65 9.97 8.61
N GLY A 103 19.08 10.88 7.74
CA GLY A 103 20.51 11.09 7.50
C GLY A 103 21.27 11.37 8.80
N ASP A 104 22.53 10.95 8.88
CA ASP A 104 23.35 10.97 10.10
C ASP A 104 23.40 12.36 10.78
N HIS A 105 23.24 13.44 10.00
CA HIS A 105 23.27 14.82 10.46
C HIS A 105 21.94 15.58 10.34
N ASP A 106 20.79 14.88 10.33
CA ASP A 106 19.46 15.51 10.28
C ASP A 106 18.71 15.43 11.64
N PRO A 107 18.99 16.34 12.59
CA PRO A 107 18.30 16.36 13.89
C PRO A 107 16.82 16.74 13.76
N VAL A 108 16.44 17.44 12.69
CA VAL A 108 15.04 17.81 12.42
C VAL A 108 14.27 16.57 12.01
N CYS A 109 14.81 15.76 11.10
CA CYS A 109 14.23 14.46 10.74
C CYS A 109 14.08 13.56 11.97
N ARG A 110 15.11 13.43 12.81
CA ARG A 110 15.02 12.59 14.03
C ARG A 110 13.95 13.07 15.00
N ALA A 111 13.84 14.38 15.21
CA ALA A 111 12.80 14.96 16.07
C ALA A 111 11.39 14.73 15.49
N VAL A 112 11.23 14.87 14.17
CA VAL A 112 9.97 14.58 13.47
C VAL A 112 9.64 13.09 13.56
N HIS A 113 10.60 12.19 13.36
CA HIS A 113 10.41 10.74 13.46
C HIS A 113 10.01 10.34 14.87
N SER A 114 10.69 10.86 15.89
CA SER A 114 10.34 10.59 17.29
C SER A 114 8.96 11.13 17.64
N SER A 115 8.60 12.33 17.17
CA SER A 115 7.28 12.91 17.40
C SER A 115 6.18 12.12 16.67
N LEU A 116 6.42 11.74 15.42
CA LEU A 116 5.51 10.92 14.64
C LEU A 116 5.33 9.54 15.27
N ALA A 117 6.38 8.84 15.68
CA ALA A 117 6.26 7.53 16.33
C ALA A 117 5.34 7.57 17.57
N THR A 118 5.35 8.66 18.34
CA THR A 118 4.50 8.81 19.53
C THR A 118 3.08 9.30 19.20
N HIS A 119 2.89 10.02 18.09
CA HIS A 119 1.61 10.65 17.72
C HIS A 119 1.00 10.13 16.41
N VAL A 120 1.53 9.03 15.87
CA VAL A 120 1.15 8.50 14.55
C VAL A 120 -0.33 8.16 14.51
N TYR A 121 -0.89 7.70 15.63
CA TYR A 121 -2.30 7.33 15.79
C TYR A 121 -3.19 8.46 16.32
N SER A 122 -2.69 9.71 16.37
CA SER A 122 -3.56 10.87 16.63
C SER A 122 -4.52 11.11 15.46
N ASP A 123 -5.71 11.65 15.75
CA ASP A 123 -6.72 11.92 14.71
C ASP A 123 -6.18 12.88 13.63
N TYR A 124 -5.35 13.85 14.03
CA TYR A 124 -4.69 14.75 13.07
C TYR A 124 -3.76 13.99 12.12
N ALA A 125 -2.85 13.16 12.65
CA ALA A 125 -1.89 12.42 11.85
C ALA A 125 -2.60 11.43 10.90
N GLN A 126 -3.58 10.69 11.40
CA GLN A 126 -4.36 9.74 10.58
C GLN A 126 -5.17 10.41 9.46
N HIS A 127 -5.48 11.72 9.54
CA HIS A 127 -6.21 12.43 8.49
C HIS A 127 -5.33 13.31 7.58
N HIS A 128 -4.12 13.67 8.01
CA HIS A 128 -3.30 14.67 7.29
C HIS A 128 -1.91 14.18 6.90
N ILE A 129 -1.44 13.05 7.44
CA ILE A 129 -0.12 12.52 7.17
C ILE A 129 -0.27 11.18 6.46
N VAL A 130 0.20 11.12 5.22
CA VAL A 130 0.02 9.94 4.36
C VAL A 130 0.71 8.72 4.95
N THR A 131 1.94 8.87 5.45
CA THR A 131 2.69 7.76 6.06
C THR A 131 2.05 7.22 7.34
N ALA A 132 1.39 8.06 8.13
CA ALA A 132 0.69 7.62 9.34
C ALA A 132 -0.45 6.65 9.03
N GLN A 133 -1.11 6.82 7.89
CA GLN A 133 -2.24 6.00 7.45
C GLN A 133 -1.86 4.58 7.03
N TYR A 134 -0.57 4.31 6.79
CA TYR A 134 -0.05 2.95 6.58
C TYR A 134 1.05 2.55 7.57
N PHE A 135 1.09 3.21 8.73
CA PHE A 135 1.95 2.80 9.83
C PHE A 135 1.28 1.68 10.64
N ARG A 136 1.94 0.53 10.73
CA ARG A 136 1.48 -0.67 11.45
C ARG A 136 2.47 -1.00 12.55
N ASP A 137 2.21 -0.46 13.74
CA ASP A 137 3.09 -0.61 14.88
C ASP A 137 2.80 -1.90 15.65
N THR A 138 3.66 -2.90 15.46
CA THR A 138 3.56 -4.21 16.13
C THR A 138 4.54 -4.33 17.31
N ARG A 139 5.27 -3.27 17.67
CA ARG A 139 6.37 -3.34 18.65
C ARG A 139 5.89 -3.65 20.07
N THR A 140 4.69 -3.17 20.42
CA THR A 140 4.06 -3.43 21.71
C THR A 140 2.57 -3.70 21.53
N LEU A 141 1.97 -4.40 22.49
CA LEU A 141 0.51 -4.63 22.53
C LEU A 141 -0.28 -3.32 22.54
N GLU A 142 0.21 -2.30 23.25
CA GLU A 142 -0.43 -0.99 23.34
C GLU A 142 -0.44 -0.26 21.99
N GLN A 143 0.69 -0.24 21.28
CA GLN A 143 0.78 0.41 19.97
C GLN A 143 -0.03 -0.35 18.92
N PHE A 144 -0.05 -1.68 18.99
CA PHE A 144 -0.86 -2.49 18.09
C PHE A 144 -2.37 -2.31 18.35
N ALA A 145 -2.77 -2.15 19.61
CA ALA A 145 -4.14 -1.77 19.95
C ALA A 145 -4.51 -0.38 19.41
N LEU A 146 -3.60 0.60 19.49
CA LEU A 146 -3.80 1.93 18.89
C LEU A 146 -3.93 1.85 17.36
N TYR A 147 -3.09 1.06 16.69
CA TYR A 147 -3.23 0.76 15.26
C TYR A 147 -4.64 0.26 14.93
N HIS A 148 -5.11 -0.78 15.63
CA HIS A 148 -6.45 -1.33 15.40
C HIS A 148 -7.58 -0.35 15.74
N ALA A 149 -7.38 0.58 16.67
CA ALA A 149 -8.40 1.54 17.09
C ALA A 149 -8.46 2.79 16.19
N LYS A 150 -7.33 3.20 15.61
CA LYS A 150 -7.18 4.53 14.98
C LYS A 150 -6.85 4.50 13.50
N ASN A 151 -6.25 3.43 12.99
CA ASN A 151 -5.87 3.37 11.59
C ASN A 151 -7.11 3.13 10.69
N THR A 152 -7.35 4.05 9.75
CA THR A 152 -8.55 4.04 8.88
C THR A 152 -8.25 3.69 7.42
N PHE A 153 -6.98 3.46 7.07
CA PHE A 153 -6.58 3.12 5.70
C PHE A 153 -6.01 1.73 5.61
N LEU A 154 -4.80 1.48 6.13
CA LEU A 154 -4.16 0.17 6.01
C LEU A 154 -4.95 -0.95 6.69
N ARG A 155 -5.43 -0.73 7.91
CA ARG A 155 -6.30 -1.68 8.65
C ARG A 155 -7.54 -2.05 7.83
N ASP A 156 -8.12 -1.08 7.13
CA ASP A 156 -9.30 -1.25 6.30
C ASP A 156 -8.99 -2.08 5.05
N ILE A 157 -8.00 -1.69 4.24
CA ILE A 157 -7.63 -2.40 3.00
C ILE A 157 -6.95 -3.74 3.25
N ASN A 158 -6.42 -3.99 4.45
CA ASN A 158 -5.98 -5.34 4.84
C ASN A 158 -7.11 -6.18 5.43
N ASN A 159 -8.30 -5.60 5.55
CA ASN A 159 -9.49 -6.23 6.08
C ASN A 159 -9.23 -6.80 7.49
N GLU A 160 -8.44 -6.09 8.32
CA GLU A 160 -7.99 -6.52 9.66
C GLU A 160 -9.06 -6.32 10.74
N GLY A 161 -10.20 -5.71 10.39
CA GLY A 161 -11.36 -5.60 11.27
C GLY A 161 -12.00 -6.96 11.62
N PRO A 162 -12.83 -7.02 12.67
CA PRO A 162 -13.53 -8.25 13.05
C PRO A 162 -14.51 -8.70 11.95
N GLU A 163 -15.17 -7.74 11.29
CA GLU A 163 -16.03 -7.99 10.15
C GLU A 163 -15.23 -7.83 8.86
N LYS A 164 -15.35 -8.80 7.96
CA LYS A 164 -14.64 -8.80 6.68
C LYS A 164 -15.51 -8.19 5.59
N ASN A 165 -14.97 -7.20 4.88
CA ASN A 165 -15.62 -6.66 3.69
C ASN A 165 -15.46 -7.64 2.51
N ALA A 166 -16.54 -8.35 2.17
CA ALA A 166 -16.54 -9.33 1.08
C ALA A 166 -16.32 -8.70 -0.30
N THR A 167 -16.65 -7.42 -0.48
CA THR A 167 -16.45 -6.70 -1.74
C THR A 167 -14.97 -6.58 -2.08
N TYR A 168 -14.10 -6.38 -1.10
CA TYR A 168 -12.65 -6.23 -1.33
C TYR A 168 -12.07 -7.49 -1.95
N LYS A 169 -12.42 -8.65 -1.38
CA LYS A 169 -12.09 -9.94 -1.98
C LYS A 169 -12.69 -10.08 -3.38
N ALA A 170 -13.99 -9.80 -3.55
CA ALA A 170 -14.67 -9.97 -4.83
C ALA A 170 -13.99 -9.16 -5.96
N HIS A 171 -13.56 -7.93 -5.68
CA HIS A 171 -12.85 -7.09 -6.64
C HIS A 171 -11.41 -7.56 -6.88
N MET A 172 -10.66 -7.91 -5.84
CA MET A 172 -9.30 -8.45 -6.00
C MET A 172 -9.27 -9.70 -6.88
N LEU A 173 -10.30 -10.56 -6.80
CA LEU A 173 -10.43 -11.76 -7.63
C LEU A 173 -10.73 -11.47 -9.10
N GLN A 174 -11.04 -10.23 -9.47
CA GLN A 174 -11.21 -9.82 -10.88
C GLN A 174 -9.86 -9.59 -11.57
N LEU A 175 -8.76 -9.40 -10.81
CA LEU A 175 -7.42 -9.23 -11.38
C LEU A 175 -6.97 -10.47 -12.14
N GLU A 176 -6.57 -10.33 -13.40
CA GLU A 176 -5.86 -11.35 -14.15
C GLU A 176 -4.53 -11.71 -13.48
N SER A 177 -3.83 -10.71 -12.94
CA SER A 177 -2.59 -10.91 -12.19
C SER A 177 -2.32 -9.79 -11.19
N PHE A 178 -1.74 -10.14 -10.06
CA PHE A 178 -1.16 -9.23 -9.08
C PHE A 178 0.33 -9.55 -8.95
N ILE A 179 1.17 -8.67 -9.49
CA ILE A 179 2.62 -8.81 -9.60
C ILE A 179 3.28 -7.86 -8.61
N MET A 180 4.06 -8.42 -7.69
CA MET A 180 4.75 -7.67 -6.64
C MET A 180 6.25 -7.78 -6.85
N VAL A 181 6.87 -6.65 -7.17
CA VAL A 181 8.32 -6.50 -7.33
C VAL A 181 8.91 -5.97 -6.04
N GLN A 182 9.78 -6.76 -5.41
CA GLN A 182 10.60 -6.37 -4.28
C GLN A 182 11.98 -5.90 -4.77
N PHE A 183 12.55 -4.87 -4.15
CA PHE A 183 13.92 -4.45 -4.42
C PHE A 183 14.88 -5.10 -3.42
N ASP A 184 15.94 -5.76 -3.91
CA ASP A 184 16.85 -6.57 -3.08
C ASP A 184 17.67 -5.73 -2.08
N GLU A 185 17.92 -4.45 -2.37
CA GLU A 185 18.72 -3.53 -1.55
C GLU A 185 17.88 -2.46 -0.82
N ASP A 186 16.55 -2.65 -0.68
CA ASP A 186 15.70 -1.63 -0.07
C ASP A 186 15.95 -1.49 1.45
N ILE A 187 16.61 -0.40 1.85
CA ILE A 187 16.80 0.02 3.24
C ILE A 187 15.72 1.02 3.73
N THR A 188 14.80 1.41 2.85
CA THR A 188 13.83 2.50 3.10
C THR A 188 12.51 1.98 3.64
N VAL A 189 12.15 0.73 3.33
CA VAL A 189 10.96 0.04 3.85
C VAL A 189 11.38 -0.91 4.97
N ILE A 190 10.75 -0.78 6.14
CA ILE A 190 11.03 -1.65 7.29
C ILE A 190 9.70 -2.30 7.75
N PRO A 191 9.52 -3.62 7.56
CA PRO A 191 10.43 -4.56 6.89
C PRO A 191 10.38 -4.47 5.36
N ASN A 192 11.52 -4.59 4.68
CA ASN A 192 11.65 -4.54 3.21
C ASN A 192 10.75 -5.57 2.51
N ASN A 193 10.49 -6.70 3.17
CA ASN A 193 9.60 -7.76 2.70
C ASN A 193 8.10 -7.38 2.72
N SER A 194 7.72 -6.19 3.19
CA SER A 194 6.33 -5.68 3.10
C SER A 194 5.82 -5.58 1.65
N SER A 195 6.72 -5.54 0.67
CA SER A 195 6.38 -5.66 -0.76
C SER A 195 5.74 -6.97 -1.15
N TRP A 196 6.00 -8.03 -0.41
CA TRP A 196 5.38 -9.35 -0.61
C TRP A 196 4.38 -9.69 0.50
N PHE A 197 3.77 -8.68 1.12
CA PHE A 197 2.87 -8.83 2.27
C PHE A 197 3.50 -9.49 3.51
N GLU A 198 4.82 -9.50 3.63
CA GLU A 198 5.43 -9.90 4.90
C GLU A 198 5.34 -8.76 5.92
N ALA A 199 5.14 -9.11 7.18
CA ALA A 199 5.08 -8.14 8.28
C ALA A 199 5.76 -8.71 9.51
N TYR A 200 6.17 -7.86 10.44
CA TYR A 200 6.48 -8.36 11.78
C TYR A 200 5.27 -9.08 12.38
N ALA A 201 5.53 -10.14 13.15
CA ALA A 201 4.49 -10.85 13.87
C ALA A 201 3.66 -9.90 14.75
N ASP A 202 2.37 -10.15 14.83
CA ASP A 202 1.48 -9.41 15.73
C ASP A 202 1.89 -9.71 17.18
N PRO A 203 1.92 -8.70 18.07
CA PRO A 203 2.32 -8.90 19.45
C PRO A 203 1.30 -9.77 20.18
N VAL A 204 1.80 -10.75 20.94
CA VAL A 204 0.98 -11.68 21.74
C VAL A 204 1.22 -11.40 23.22
N PRO A 205 0.17 -11.38 24.08
CA PRO A 205 0.34 -11.30 25.52
C PRO A 205 1.30 -12.36 26.04
N ASP A 206 2.21 -11.95 26.92
CA ASP A 206 3.19 -12.81 27.60
C ASP A 206 4.22 -13.52 26.70
N ALA A 207 4.27 -13.18 25.40
CA ALA A 207 5.33 -13.62 24.49
C ALA A 207 6.49 -12.62 24.48
N LEU A 208 7.73 -13.12 24.38
CA LEU A 208 8.88 -12.25 24.14
C LEU A 208 8.74 -11.61 22.75
N PRO A 209 8.98 -10.29 22.61
CA PRO A 209 9.03 -9.66 21.30
C PRO A 209 10.16 -10.30 20.50
N ALA A 210 9.80 -10.99 19.43
CA ALA A 210 10.75 -11.45 18.44
C ALA A 210 10.57 -10.59 17.18
N PRO A 211 11.61 -9.93 16.66
CA PRO A 211 11.56 -9.20 15.39
C PRO A 211 11.58 -10.20 14.23
N THR A 212 10.65 -11.16 14.24
CA THR A 212 10.52 -12.18 13.21
C THR A 212 9.41 -11.74 12.27
N THR A 213 9.73 -11.64 10.99
CA THR A 213 8.72 -11.41 9.96
C THR A 213 7.93 -12.70 9.73
N VAL A 214 6.63 -12.55 9.50
CA VAL A 214 5.70 -13.60 9.12
C VAL A 214 5.51 -13.51 7.61
N PRO A 215 5.87 -14.55 6.84
CA PRO A 215 5.66 -14.55 5.40
C PRO A 215 4.16 -14.57 5.07
N LEU A 216 3.78 -14.03 3.92
CA LEU A 216 2.37 -13.92 3.50
C LEU A 216 1.59 -15.23 3.71
N ARG A 217 2.12 -16.37 3.24
CA ARG A 217 1.43 -17.68 3.31
C ARG A 217 1.20 -18.18 4.74
N ALA A 218 1.94 -17.65 5.72
CA ALA A 218 1.75 -17.92 7.13
C ALA A 218 0.88 -16.88 7.85
N SER A 219 0.45 -15.81 7.19
CA SER A 219 -0.43 -14.78 7.77
C SER A 219 -1.89 -15.27 7.87
N ALA A 220 -2.65 -14.71 8.82
CA ALA A 220 -4.10 -14.93 8.89
C ALA A 220 -4.82 -14.39 7.64
N LEU A 221 -4.39 -13.21 7.16
CA LEU A 221 -4.88 -12.57 5.93
C LEU A 221 -4.90 -13.55 4.74
N TYR A 222 -3.83 -14.34 4.57
CA TYR A 222 -3.75 -15.35 3.53
C TYR A 222 -4.50 -16.64 3.88
N ARG A 223 -4.27 -17.20 5.08
CA ARG A 223 -4.87 -18.49 5.46
C ARG A 223 -6.39 -18.46 5.45
N ASP A 224 -6.97 -17.36 5.91
CA ASP A 224 -8.42 -17.15 5.96
C ASP A 224 -8.93 -16.38 4.73
N ASP A 225 -8.01 -15.99 3.85
CA ASP A 225 -8.27 -15.42 2.53
C ASP A 225 -9.12 -14.14 2.57
N TRP A 226 -8.77 -13.21 3.45
CA TRP A 226 -9.56 -12.02 3.78
C TRP A 226 -9.79 -11.09 2.58
N ILE A 227 -8.82 -11.01 1.66
CA ILE A 227 -8.87 -10.17 0.45
C ILE A 227 -8.65 -10.98 -0.85
N GLY A 228 -8.71 -12.32 -0.79
CA GLY A 228 -8.60 -13.18 -1.98
C GLY A 228 -7.18 -13.58 -2.41
N LEU A 229 -6.13 -13.26 -1.64
CA LEU A 229 -4.74 -13.58 -2.01
C LEU A 229 -4.48 -15.08 -2.15
N ARG A 230 -5.11 -15.93 -1.33
CA ARG A 230 -4.91 -17.38 -1.41
C ARG A 230 -5.56 -17.97 -2.64
N GLU A 231 -6.71 -17.44 -3.03
CA GLU A 231 -7.38 -17.81 -4.27
C GLU A 231 -6.55 -17.37 -5.50
N LEU A 232 -6.01 -16.14 -5.48
CA LEU A 232 -5.11 -15.63 -6.53
C LEU A 232 -3.85 -16.48 -6.67
N ASP A 233 -3.20 -16.82 -5.55
CA ASP A 233 -2.00 -17.67 -5.53
C ASP A 233 -2.31 -19.08 -6.10
N ARG A 234 -3.43 -19.69 -5.69
CA ARG A 234 -3.85 -21.02 -6.19
C ARG A 234 -4.05 -21.08 -7.70
N ARG A 235 -4.52 -20.00 -8.32
CA ARG A 235 -4.69 -19.93 -9.78
C ARG A 235 -3.47 -19.38 -10.52
N GLY A 236 -2.35 -19.15 -9.83
CA GLY A 236 -1.12 -18.61 -10.41
C GLY A 236 -1.18 -17.13 -10.79
N ALA A 237 -2.16 -16.39 -10.28
CA ALA A 237 -2.32 -14.96 -10.54
C ALA A 237 -1.55 -14.08 -9.54
N LEU A 238 -1.00 -14.63 -8.46
CA LEU A 238 -0.15 -13.90 -7.51
C LEU A 238 1.32 -14.17 -7.84
N VAL A 239 2.04 -13.14 -8.29
CA VAL A 239 3.42 -13.26 -8.81
C VAL A 239 4.39 -12.45 -7.97
N PHE A 240 5.50 -13.07 -7.59
CA PHE A 240 6.54 -12.48 -6.75
C PHE A 240 7.82 -12.36 -7.59
N LEU A 241 8.35 -11.14 -7.74
CA LEU A 241 9.57 -10.84 -8.48
C LEU A 241 10.55 -10.06 -7.60
N THR A 242 11.85 -10.28 -7.79
CA THR A 242 12.91 -9.46 -7.20
C THR A 242 13.58 -8.61 -8.29
N SER A 243 14.13 -7.46 -7.90
CA SER A 243 14.82 -6.51 -8.77
C SER A 243 15.98 -5.81 -8.07
#